data_AF-Q67SS3-F1
#
_entry.id   AF-Q67SS3-F1
#
_cell.length_a   1.000
_cell.length_b   1.000
_cell.length_c   1.000
_cell.angle_alpha   90.00
_cell.angle_beta   90.00
_cell.angle_gamma   90.00
#
_symmetry.space_group_name_H-M   'P 1'
#
loop_
_entity.id
_entity.type
_entity.pdbx_description
1 polymer ?
#
loop_
_entity_poly.entity_id
_entity_poly.type
_entity_poly.pdbx_seq_one_letter_code
_entity_poly.pdbx_strand_id
1 'polypeptide(L)'
;MHEVRVIHAKLELGEVGDLRRYADWRQLRKLAGYNLTENTSGQRDRSRTPISKRGRPGLRHVLYQMAMTAAAKNREFRALYEHFRTRQQNPLKGKQALVALACKLLRVLFTLVRKQCSYDPARALGAWRAEQLGLAA
;
A
#
# COMPACT_ATOMS: atom_id res chain seq x y z
N MET A 1 -0.74 12.49 -14.55
CA MET A 1 0.72 12.28 -14.36
C MET A 1 1.39 13.24 -13.37
N HIS A 2 0.87 14.44 -13.09
CA HIS A 2 1.47 15.37 -12.11
C HIS A 2 1.43 14.88 -10.65
N GLU A 3 0.41 14.13 -10.23
CA GLU A 3 0.27 13.72 -8.83
C GLU A 3 1.37 12.75 -8.35
N VAL A 4 1.83 11.84 -9.21
CA VAL A 4 2.86 10.84 -8.82
C VAL A 4 4.21 11.51 -8.52
N ARG A 5 4.55 12.61 -9.22
CA ARG A 5 5.79 13.38 -8.99
C ARG A 5 5.76 14.15 -7.68
N VAL A 6 4.64 14.79 -7.35
CA VAL A 6 4.46 15.51 -6.07
C VAL A 6 4.52 14.52 -4.89
N ILE A 7 3.93 13.34 -5.08
CA ILE A 7 3.92 12.26 -4.10
C ILE A 7 5.32 11.71 -3.83
N HIS A 8 6.11 11.48 -4.89
CA HIS A 8 7.50 11.02 -4.77
C HIS A 8 8.34 12.01 -3.96
N ALA A 9 8.26 13.30 -4.32
CA ALA A 9 8.97 14.36 -3.62
C ALA A 9 8.60 14.43 -2.13
N LYS A 10 7.32 14.21 -1.78
CA LYS A 10 6.86 14.21 -0.38
C LYS A 10 7.40 13.02 0.43
N LEU A 11 7.60 11.87 -0.20
CA LEU A 11 8.21 10.69 0.44
C LEU A 11 9.72 10.88 0.65
N GLU A 12 10.38 11.50 -0.35
CA GLU A 12 11.83 11.77 -0.33
C GLU A 12 12.22 12.87 0.66
N LEU A 13 11.52 14.00 0.66
CA LEU A 13 11.93 15.20 1.39
C LEU A 13 11.68 15.15 2.91
N GLY A 14 10.78 14.29 3.40
CA GLY A 14 10.37 14.34 4.82
C GLY A 14 10.63 13.09 5.65
N GLU A 15 10.61 11.88 5.06
CA GLU A 15 10.39 10.66 5.84
C GLU A 15 11.34 9.50 5.53
N VAL A 16 11.72 9.32 4.25
CA VAL A 16 12.41 8.10 3.78
C VAL A 16 13.79 8.40 3.19
N GLY A 17 14.01 9.62 2.68
CA GLY A 17 15.14 9.94 1.82
C GLY A 17 15.00 9.31 0.43
N ASP A 18 16.11 9.25 -0.30
CA ASP A 18 16.14 8.67 -1.65
C ASP A 18 15.72 7.19 -1.65
N LEU A 19 14.57 6.91 -2.28
CA LEU A 19 13.99 5.58 -2.38
C LEU A 19 14.86 4.59 -3.16
N ARG A 20 15.79 5.09 -4.00
CA ARG A 20 16.74 4.26 -4.76
C ARG A 20 17.79 3.62 -3.86
N ARG A 21 17.97 4.09 -2.63
CA ARG A 21 18.90 3.50 -1.64
C ARG A 21 18.41 2.18 -1.06
N TYR A 22 17.12 1.85 -1.24
CA TYR A 22 16.54 0.61 -0.75
C TYR A 22 16.62 -0.47 -1.82
N ALA A 23 17.10 -1.65 -1.45
CA ALA A 23 17.22 -2.79 -2.35
C ALA A 23 15.86 -3.44 -2.62
N ASP A 24 14.96 -3.45 -1.63
CA ASP A 24 13.67 -4.12 -1.68
C ASP A 24 12.55 -3.28 -1.02
N TRP A 25 11.36 -3.25 -1.64
CA TRP A 25 10.16 -2.61 -1.12
C TRP A 25 9.76 -3.10 0.29
N ARG A 26 10.14 -4.33 0.67
CA ARG A 26 9.95 -4.90 2.02
C ARG A 26 10.67 -4.09 3.09
N GLN A 27 11.82 -3.49 2.76
CA GLN A 27 12.55 -2.60 3.68
C GLN A 27 11.72 -1.35 3.97
N LEU A 28 11.12 -0.75 2.94
CA LEU A 28 10.21 0.37 3.09
C LEU A 28 8.94 0.00 3.86
N ARG A 29 8.38 -1.20 3.63
CA ARG A 29 7.22 -1.70 4.38
C ARG A 29 7.54 -1.84 5.87
N LYS A 30 8.72 -2.37 6.19
CA LYS A 30 9.22 -2.48 7.57
C LYS A 30 9.41 -1.08 8.17
N LEU A 31 10.01 -0.16 7.43
CA LEU A 31 10.22 1.23 7.85
C LEU A 31 8.88 1.94 8.14
N ALA A 32 7.83 1.69 7.36
CA ALA A 32 6.49 2.23 7.59
C ALA A 32 5.76 1.60 8.79
N GLY A 33 6.26 0.47 9.31
CA GLY A 33 5.63 -0.26 10.41
C GLY A 33 4.37 -1.03 10.00
N TYR A 34 4.24 -1.36 8.70
CA TYR A 34 3.10 -2.13 8.15
C TYR A 34 3.31 -3.65 8.18
N ASN A 35 4.36 -4.16 8.83
CA ASN A 35 4.48 -5.59 9.06
C ASN A 35 3.41 -6.04 10.06
N LEU A 36 2.78 -7.18 9.77
CA LEU A 36 1.84 -7.82 10.68
C LEU A 36 2.63 -8.38 11.87
N THR A 37 2.12 -8.18 13.09
CA THR A 37 2.69 -8.74 14.33
C THR A 37 1.66 -9.66 14.97
N GLU A 38 2.12 -10.83 15.39
CA GLU A 38 1.34 -11.70 16.26
C GLU A 38 1.52 -11.21 17.70
N ASN A 39 0.42 -10.89 18.38
CA ASN A 39 0.45 -10.61 19.82
C ASN A 39 0.30 -11.95 20.55
N THR A 40 1.41 -12.60 20.87
CA THR A 40 1.44 -13.90 21.57
C THR A 40 1.51 -13.79 23.09
N SER A 41 1.52 -12.59 23.67
CA SER A 41 1.54 -12.41 25.12
C SER A 41 0.13 -12.47 25.72
N GLY A 42 -0.32 -13.67 26.06
CA GLY A 42 -1.12 -13.90 27.27
C GLY A 42 -2.65 -13.89 27.23
N GLN A 43 -3.34 -13.31 26.24
CA GLN A 43 -4.81 -13.40 26.18
C GLN A 43 -5.30 -13.60 24.75
N ARG A 44 -5.88 -14.78 24.51
CA ARG A 44 -6.63 -15.11 23.29
C ARG A 44 -7.91 -14.27 23.29
N ASP A 45 -7.98 -13.28 22.41
CA ASP A 45 -9.14 -13.13 21.51
C ASP A 45 -8.94 -12.17 20.31
N ARG A 46 -8.90 -12.81 19.12
CA ARG A 46 -9.83 -12.65 17.97
C ARG A 46 -9.91 -11.36 17.16
N SER A 47 -8.91 -10.49 17.13
CA SER A 47 -8.77 -9.55 15.99
C SER A 47 -7.41 -9.65 15.30
N ARG A 48 -7.24 -10.77 14.58
CA ARG A 48 -6.29 -11.07 13.49
C ARG A 48 -5.16 -10.05 13.29
N THR A 49 -3.99 -10.39 13.82
CA THR A 49 -2.63 -9.91 13.46
C THR A 49 -2.53 -8.39 13.17
N PRO A 50 -2.47 -7.52 14.20
CA PRO A 50 -2.34 -6.09 14.01
C PRO A 50 -1.03 -5.71 13.30
N ILE A 51 -0.97 -4.52 12.70
CA ILE A 51 0.31 -3.97 12.24
C ILE A 51 1.20 -3.64 13.45
N SER A 52 2.50 -3.83 13.30
CA SER A 52 3.51 -3.62 14.34
C SER A 52 3.55 -2.19 14.86
N LYS A 53 3.34 -1.18 14.00
CA LYS A 53 3.48 0.26 14.31
C LYS A 53 4.88 0.71 14.79
N ARG A 54 5.87 -0.19 14.90
CA ARG A 54 7.27 0.09 15.30
C ARG A 54 8.13 0.82 14.23
N GLY A 55 7.48 1.46 13.25
CA GLY A 55 8.12 2.17 12.15
C GLY A 55 7.80 3.66 12.16
N ARG A 56 8.33 4.40 11.18
CA ARG A 56 8.19 5.85 11.03
C ARG A 56 6.72 6.26 10.92
N PRO A 57 6.19 7.04 11.89
CA PRO A 57 4.78 7.42 11.91
C PRO A 57 4.40 8.37 10.77
N GLY A 58 5.29 9.27 10.36
CA GLY A 58 5.03 10.19 9.26
C GLY A 58 4.95 9.47 7.92
N LEU A 59 5.90 8.57 7.62
CA LEU A 59 5.81 7.68 6.44
C LEU A 59 4.49 6.91 6.41
N ARG A 60 4.08 6.36 7.55
CA ARG A 60 2.80 5.64 7.66
C ARG A 60 1.60 6.54 7.41
N HIS A 61 1.63 7.78 7.90
CA HIS A 61 0.58 8.77 7.67
C HIS A 61 0.49 9.13 6.18
N VAL A 62 1.61 9.44 5.53
CA VAL A 62 1.66 9.78 4.10
C VAL A 62 1.12 8.62 3.25
N LEU A 63 1.58 7.39 3.48
CA LEU A 63 1.10 6.22 2.74
C LEU A 63 -0.39 5.96 2.94
N TYR A 64 -0.92 6.24 4.13
CA TYR A 64 -2.36 6.14 4.39
C TYR A 64 -3.16 7.20 3.65
N GLN A 65 -2.71 8.46 3.66
CA GLN A 65 -3.34 9.54 2.89
C GLN A 65 -3.32 9.24 1.38
N MET A 66 -2.20 8.72 0.89
CA MET A 66 -2.09 8.29 -0.51
C MET A 66 -3.07 7.17 -0.85
N ALA A 67 -3.25 6.19 0.04
CA ALA A 67 -4.25 5.14 -0.17
C ALA A 67 -5.67 5.71 -0.22
N MET A 68 -6.01 6.68 0.63
CA MET A 68 -7.30 7.36 0.58
C MET A 68 -7.51 8.09 -0.75
N THR A 69 -6.54 8.90 -1.17
CA THR A 69 -6.61 9.62 -2.44
C THR A 69 -6.67 8.66 -3.64
N ALA A 70 -5.88 7.60 -3.63
CA ALA A 70 -5.86 6.62 -4.71
C ALA A 70 -7.19 5.88 -4.83
N ALA A 71 -7.80 5.48 -3.70
CA ALA A 71 -9.11 4.84 -3.69
C ALA A 71 -10.23 5.81 -4.14
N ALA A 72 -10.07 7.12 -3.96
CA ALA A 72 -11.03 8.11 -4.41
C ALA A 72 -10.90 8.44 -5.91
N LYS A 73 -9.66 8.58 -6.41
CA LYS A 73 -9.38 9.13 -7.75
C LYS A 73 -9.12 8.08 -8.84
N ASN A 74 -8.65 6.88 -8.48
CA ASN A 74 -8.30 5.85 -9.46
C ASN A 74 -9.28 4.68 -9.39
N ARG A 75 -9.89 4.34 -10.53
CA ARG A 75 -10.90 3.28 -10.62
C ARG A 75 -10.34 1.91 -10.22
N GLU A 76 -9.09 1.63 -10.56
CA GLU A 76 -8.42 0.36 -10.30
C GLU A 76 -8.15 0.17 -8.80
N PHE A 77 -7.65 1.22 -8.14
CA PHE A 77 -7.41 1.18 -6.69
C PHE A 77 -8.71 1.22 -5.89
N ARG A 78 -9.76 1.87 -6.41
CA ARG A 78 -11.11 1.80 -5.83
C ARG A 78 -11.67 0.38 -5.91
N ALA A 79 -11.59 -0.27 -7.06
CA ALA A 79 -12.03 -1.65 -7.23
C ALA A 79 -11.25 -2.60 -6.31
N LEU A 80 -9.93 -2.41 -6.19
CA LEU A 80 -9.12 -3.20 -5.26
C LEU A 80 -9.51 -2.96 -3.78
N TYR A 81 -9.80 -1.71 -3.41
CA TYR A 81 -10.27 -1.36 -2.07
C TYR A 81 -11.59 -2.04 -1.74
N GLU A 82 -12.57 -1.99 -2.64
CA GLU A 82 -13.85 -2.65 -2.43
C GLU A 82 -13.69 -4.18 -2.41
N HIS A 83 -12.87 -4.76 -3.29
CA HIS A 83 -12.56 -6.18 -3.26
C HIS A 83 -11.99 -6.63 -1.91
N PHE A 84 -11.10 -5.85 -1.29
CA PHE A 84 -10.58 -6.16 0.04
C PHE A 84 -11.67 -6.17 1.13
N ARG A 85 -12.75 -5.41 0.94
CA ARG A 85 -13.88 -5.35 1.87
C ARG A 85 -14.91 -6.45 1.60
N THR A 86 -15.12 -6.82 0.34
CA THR A 86 -16.21 -7.72 -0.08
C THR A 86 -15.77 -9.16 -0.34
N ARG A 87 -14.47 -9.45 -0.32
CA ARG A 87 -13.95 -10.83 -0.49
C ARG A 87 -14.56 -11.80 0.54
N GLN A 88 -14.92 -13.00 0.08
CA GLN A 88 -15.49 -14.05 0.93
C GLN A 88 -14.54 -14.47 2.07
N GLN A 89 -13.23 -14.55 1.78
CA GLN A 89 -12.25 -14.96 2.78
C GLN A 89 -11.58 -13.73 3.44
N ASN A 90 -11.74 -13.62 4.76
CA ASN A 90 -11.14 -12.56 5.58
C ASN A 90 -11.48 -11.13 5.10
N PRO A 91 -12.76 -10.74 5.01
CA PRO A 91 -13.14 -9.39 4.63
C PRO A 91 -12.49 -8.36 5.57
N LEU A 92 -11.87 -7.33 4.99
CA LEU A 92 -11.18 -6.31 5.75
C LEU A 92 -12.13 -5.15 6.09
N LYS A 93 -12.01 -4.62 7.32
CA LYS A 93 -12.66 -3.36 7.69
C LYS A 93 -12.07 -2.20 6.87
N GLY A 94 -12.79 -1.10 6.67
CA GLY A 94 -12.36 0.01 5.82
C GLY A 94 -10.92 0.51 6.09
N LYS A 95 -10.57 0.73 7.36
CA LYS A 95 -9.19 1.11 7.75
C LYS A 95 -8.15 0.03 7.39
N GLN A 96 -8.47 -1.24 7.58
CA GLN A 96 -7.57 -2.36 7.24
C GLN A 96 -7.40 -2.49 5.71
N ALA A 97 -8.48 -2.29 4.95
CA ALA A 97 -8.43 -2.27 3.49
C ALA A 97 -7.58 -1.10 2.96
N LEU A 98 -7.67 0.08 3.56
CA LEU A 98 -6.78 1.20 3.22
C LEU A 98 -5.31 0.92 3.55
N VAL A 99 -5.02 0.26 4.67
CA VAL A 99 -3.65 -0.16 5.01
C VAL A 99 -3.11 -1.20 4.02
N ALA A 100 -3.95 -2.17 3.61
CA ALA A 100 -3.57 -3.14 2.57
C ALA A 100 -3.31 -2.46 1.22
N LEU A 101 -4.13 -1.47 0.86
CA LEU A 101 -3.96 -0.65 -0.33
C LEU A 101 -2.67 0.18 -0.26
N ALA A 102 -2.37 0.80 0.89
CA ALA A 102 -1.13 1.53 1.13
C ALA A 102 0.11 0.64 0.91
N CYS A 103 0.07 -0.62 1.37
CA CYS A 103 1.15 -1.59 1.14
C CYS A 103 1.31 -1.94 -0.35
N LYS A 104 0.20 -2.05 -1.09
CA LYS A 104 0.23 -2.27 -2.54
C LYS A 104 0.81 -1.06 -3.27
N LEU A 105 0.37 0.15 -2.93
CA LEU A 105 0.87 1.41 -3.48
C LEU A 105 2.37 1.56 -3.24
N LEU A 106 2.85 1.28 -2.02
CA LEU A 106 4.26 1.33 -1.70
C LEU A 106 5.11 0.47 -2.66
N ARG A 107 4.63 -0.74 -2.97
CA ARG A 107 5.32 -1.65 -3.91
C ARG A 107 5.29 -1.12 -5.36
N VAL A 108 4.17 -0.54 -5.79
CA VAL A 108 4.05 0.07 -7.12
C VAL A 108 5.02 1.25 -7.23
N LEU A 109 5.00 2.18 -6.27
CA LEU A 109 5.90 3.34 -6.23
C LEU A 109 7.36 2.92 -6.28
N PHE A 110 7.76 1.97 -5.42
CA PHE A 110 9.12 1.45 -5.42
C PHE A 110 9.54 0.93 -6.81
N THR A 111 8.64 0.25 -7.51
CA THR A 111 8.91 -0.28 -8.86
C THR A 111 9.03 0.85 -9.89
N LEU A 112 8.14 1.85 -9.84
CA LEU A 112 8.18 3.00 -10.76
C LEU A 112 9.47 3.81 -10.60
N VAL A 113 9.89 4.04 -9.35
CA VAL A 113 11.12 4.78 -9.04
C VAL A 113 12.35 4.01 -9.50
N ARG A 114 12.42 2.71 -9.21
CA ARG A 114 13.57 1.88 -9.61
C ARG A 114 13.68 1.68 -11.12
N LYS A 115 12.55 1.58 -11.83
CA LYS A 115 12.52 1.39 -13.28
C LYS A 115 12.46 2.70 -14.07
N GLN A 116 12.38 3.84 -13.37
CA GLN A 116 12.16 5.17 -13.96
C GLN A 116 11.06 5.20 -15.03
N CYS A 117 9.97 4.47 -14.78
CA CYS A 117 8.87 4.35 -15.72
C CYS A 117 7.62 5.07 -15.22
N SER A 118 6.77 5.50 -16.16
CA SER A 118 5.47 6.07 -15.84
C SER A 118 4.52 5.03 -15.22
N TYR A 119 3.56 5.50 -14.43
CA TYR A 119 2.50 4.65 -13.90
C TYR A 119 1.67 4.07 -15.05
N ASP A 120 1.57 2.75 -15.07
CA ASP A 120 0.73 1.98 -15.99
C ASP A 120 -0.32 1.23 -15.16
N PRO A 121 -1.62 1.56 -15.29
CA PRO A 121 -2.70 0.93 -14.52
C PRO A 121 -2.76 -0.59 -14.70
N ALA A 122 -2.51 -1.09 -15.92
CA ALA A 122 -2.56 -2.52 -16.23
C ALA A 122 -1.47 -3.29 -15.45
N ARG A 123 -0.30 -2.67 -15.28
CA ARG A 123 0.84 -3.27 -14.57
C ARG A 123 0.80 -3.02 -13.06
N ALA A 124 0.08 -2.01 -12.60
CA ALA A 124 0.01 -1.64 -11.18
C ALA A 124 -0.65 -2.73 -10.32
N LEU A 125 -1.75 -3.30 -10.81
CA LEU A 125 -2.43 -4.40 -10.14
C LEU A 125 -1.76 -5.75 -10.42
N GLY A 126 -1.23 -5.93 -11.63
CA GLY A 126 -0.71 -7.18 -12.18
C GLY A 126 -1.83 -7.99 -12.83
N ALA A 127 -1.50 -8.77 -13.88
CA ALA A 127 -2.48 -9.47 -14.74
C ALA A 127 -3.52 -10.26 -13.95
N TRP A 128 -3.08 -11.14 -13.05
CA TRP A 128 -3.96 -11.95 -12.19
C TRP A 128 -4.97 -11.13 -11.36
N ARG A 129 -4.57 -9.94 -10.86
CA ARG A 129 -5.46 -9.08 -10.08
C ARG A 129 -6.38 -8.24 -10.96
N ALA A 130 -5.93 -7.87 -12.16
CA ALA A 130 -6.78 -7.19 -13.12
C ALA A 130 -7.91 -8.14 -13.59
N GLU A 131 -7.58 -9.39 -13.89
CA GLU A 131 -8.54 -10.46 -14.20
C GLU A 131 -9.52 -10.70 -13.05
N GLN A 132 -9.01 -10.87 -11.82
CA GLN A 132 -9.85 -11.08 -10.64
C GLN A 132 -10.86 -9.95 -10.39
N LEU A 133 -10.53 -8.73 -10.78
CA LEU A 133 -11.38 -7.55 -10.60
C LEU A 133 -12.24 -7.23 -11.83
N GLY A 134 -12.15 -8.02 -12.90
CA GLY A 134 -12.84 -7.73 -14.17
C GLY A 134 -12.40 -6.41 -14.81
N LEU A 135 -11.14 -6.00 -14.55
CA LEU A 135 -10.53 -4.78 -15.09
C LEU A 135 -9.63 -5.06 -16.29
N ALA A 136 -9.42 -6.33 -16.65
CA ALA A 136 -8.83 -6.71 -17.92
C ALA A 136 -9.86 -6.45 -19.03
N ALA A 137 -9.58 -5.47 -19.87
CA ALA A 137 -10.27 -5.25 -21.14
C ALA A 137 -9.55 -6.02 -22.24
#